data_AF-A0A7Y5S699-F1
#
_entry.id   AF-A0A7Y5S699-F1
#
_cell.length_a   1.000
_cell.length_b   1.000
_cell.length_c   1.000
_cell.angle_alpha   90.00
_cell.angle_beta   90.00
_cell.angle_gamma   90.00
#
_symmetry.space_group_name_H-M   'P 1'
#
loop_
_entity.id
_entity.type
_entity.pdbx_description
1 polymer ?
#
loop_
_entity_poly.entity_id
_entity_poly.type
_entity_poly.pdbx_seq_one_letter_code
_entity_poly.pdbx_strand_id
1 'polypeptide(L)'
;MANSSDAPTLRERVAKVIDLIRPAVQSDGGDLELVDITPGGVVQIRLHGACVGCPSSAITLQMGVERNLKTHVPEVTGVEAVG
;
A
#
# COMPACT_ATOMS: atom_id res chain seq x y z
N MET A 1 -11.13 -22.76 -15.73
CA MET A 1 -11.69 -21.64 -14.94
C MET A 1 -10.60 -20.61 -14.76
N ALA A 2 -10.73 -19.47 -15.43
CA ALA A 2 -10.09 -18.19 -15.12
C ALA A 2 -10.76 -17.19 -16.07
N ASN A 3 -11.82 -16.52 -15.60
CA ASN A 3 -12.66 -15.68 -16.44
C ASN A 3 -11.81 -14.56 -17.08
N SER A 4 -11.73 -14.63 -18.40
CA SER A 4 -11.30 -13.55 -19.27
C SER A 4 -12.43 -12.53 -19.35
N SER A 5 -12.32 -11.42 -18.62
CA SER A 5 -12.98 -10.10 -18.84
C SER A 5 -12.90 -9.29 -17.54
N ASP A 6 -11.94 -8.37 -17.42
CA ASP A 6 -12.12 -7.04 -16.83
C ASP A 6 -10.76 -6.34 -16.78
N ALA A 7 -10.73 -5.03 -17.02
CA ALA A 7 -9.54 -4.24 -16.70
C ALA A 7 -9.22 -4.41 -15.20
N PRO A 8 -7.94 -4.49 -14.79
CA PRO A 8 -7.62 -4.64 -13.37
C PRO A 8 -8.19 -3.45 -12.60
N THR A 9 -9.03 -3.74 -11.61
CA THR A 9 -9.67 -2.75 -10.76
C THR A 9 -8.61 -1.92 -10.04
N LEU A 10 -8.97 -0.71 -9.58
CA LEU A 10 -8.08 0.14 -8.80
C LEU A 10 -7.45 -0.64 -7.63
N ARG A 11 -8.27 -1.45 -6.94
CA ARG A 11 -7.83 -2.30 -5.84
C ARG A 11 -6.77 -3.32 -6.27
N GLU A 12 -6.95 -4.00 -7.38
CA GLU A 12 -5.99 -4.99 -7.86
C GLU A 12 -4.67 -4.34 -8.29
N ARG A 13 -4.72 -3.14 -8.88
CA ARG A 13 -3.52 -2.39 -9.23
C ARG A 13 -2.75 -1.94 -8.00
N VAL A 14 -3.46 -1.40 -7.00
CA VAL A 14 -2.88 -1.03 -5.71
C VAL A 14 -2.31 -2.26 -5.01
N ALA A 15 -3.04 -3.38 -4.98
CA ALA A 15 -2.57 -4.64 -4.39
C ALA A 15 -1.29 -5.15 -5.04
N LYS A 16 -1.18 -5.10 -6.39
CA LYS A 16 0.05 -5.46 -7.10
C LYS A 16 1.24 -4.61 -6.69
N VAL A 17 1.06 -3.29 -6.57
CA VAL A 17 2.13 -2.39 -6.14
C VAL A 17 2.53 -2.68 -4.70
N ILE A 18 1.55 -2.94 -3.84
CA ILE A 18 1.77 -3.35 -2.45
C ILE A 18 2.57 -4.65 -2.36
N ASP A 19 2.23 -5.67 -3.16
CA ASP A 19 2.96 -6.94 -3.19
C ASP A 19 4.42 -6.78 -3.65
N LEU A 20 4.72 -5.77 -4.49
CA LEU A 20 6.09 -5.44 -4.89
C LEU A 20 6.89 -4.78 -3.74
N ILE A 21 6.21 -3.99 -2.89
CA ILE A 21 6.85 -3.26 -1.79
C ILE A 21 6.98 -4.14 -0.54
N ARG A 22 6.03 -5.06 -0.31
CA ARG A 22 5.99 -5.96 0.84
C ARG A 22 7.33 -6.66 1.16
N PRO A 23 8.06 -7.29 0.21
CA PRO A 23 9.34 -7.94 0.53
C PRO A 23 10.42 -6.97 1.03
N ALA A 24 10.42 -5.72 0.56
CA ALA A 24 11.32 -4.70 1.10
C ALA A 24 10.94 -4.36 2.54
N VAL A 25 9.66 -4.12 2.82
CA VAL A 25 9.15 -3.84 4.17
C VAL A 25 9.42 -5.01 5.14
N GLN A 26 9.28 -6.24 4.67
CA GLN A 26 9.59 -7.45 5.44
C GLN A 26 11.09 -7.60 5.73
N SER A 27 11.95 -7.15 4.82
CA SER A 27 13.40 -7.12 5.04
C SER A 27 13.79 -6.13 6.14
N ASP A 28 13.06 -5.03 6.26
CA ASP A 28 13.17 -4.06 7.36
C ASP A 28 12.48 -4.53 8.67
N GLY A 29 11.91 -5.74 8.69
CA GLY A 29 11.26 -6.33 9.87
C GLY A 29 9.82 -5.85 10.11
N GLY A 30 9.18 -5.26 9.09
CA GLY A 30 7.77 -4.86 9.11
C GLY A 30 6.89 -5.77 8.26
N ASP A 31 5.61 -5.41 8.12
CA ASP A 31 4.75 -5.93 7.07
C ASP A 31 3.73 -4.85 6.65
N LEU A 32 3.14 -5.01 5.46
CA LEU A 32 2.18 -4.06 4.92
C LEU A 32 1.01 -4.79 4.23
N GLU A 33 -0.20 -4.41 4.65
CA GLU A 33 -1.46 -4.94 4.15
C GLU A 33 -2.35 -3.84 3.59
N LEU A 34 -3.06 -4.13 2.49
CA LEU A 34 -4.11 -3.27 1.97
C LEU A 34 -5.41 -3.52 2.75
N VAL A 35 -5.88 -2.51 3.48
CA VAL A 35 -7.14 -2.61 4.24
C VAL A 35 -8.32 -2.24 3.35
N ASP A 36 -8.29 -1.02 2.79
CA ASP A 36 -9.41 -0.51 2.00
C ASP A 36 -8.96 0.65 1.09
N ILE A 37 -9.82 1.08 0.16
CA ILE A 37 -9.59 2.25 -0.67
C ILE A 37 -10.84 3.12 -0.62
N THR A 38 -10.70 4.34 -0.10
CA THR A 38 -11.82 5.28 -0.01
C THR A 38 -12.26 5.72 -1.41
N PRO A 39 -13.53 6.10 -1.59
CA PRO A 39 -14.02 6.63 -2.87
C PRO A 39 -13.32 7.93 -3.30
N GLY A 40 -12.63 8.62 -2.39
CA GLY A 40 -11.78 9.77 -2.69
C GLY A 40 -10.37 9.43 -3.20
N GLY A 41 -10.07 8.15 -3.40
CA GLY A 41 -8.75 7.67 -3.87
C GLY A 41 -7.70 7.54 -2.76
N VAL A 42 -8.10 7.55 -1.49
CA VAL A 42 -7.16 7.35 -0.37
C VAL A 42 -7.04 5.86 -0.07
N VAL A 43 -5.82 5.33 -0.16
CA VAL A 43 -5.53 3.92 0.13
C VAL A 43 -5.26 3.76 1.62
N GLN A 44 -6.09 2.99 2.31
CA GLN A 44 -5.89 2.62 3.70
C GLN A 44 -5.02 1.36 3.77
N ILE A 45 -3.86 1.48 4.41
CA ILE A 45 -2.91 0.40 4.62
C ILE A 45 -2.77 0.12 6.12
N ARG A 46 -2.46 -1.12 6.48
CA ARG A 46 -2.03 -1.47 7.82
C ARG A 46 -0.57 -1.86 7.81
N LEU A 47 0.20 -1.21 8.68
CA LEU A 47 1.60 -1.51 8.90
C LEU A 47 1.73 -2.39 10.13
N HIS A 48 2.55 -3.45 10.04
CA HIS A 48 2.86 -4.34 11.15
C HIS A 48 4.37 -4.38 11.42
N GLY A 49 4.77 -4.90 12.59
CA GLY A 49 6.17 -5.24 12.92
C GLY A 49 7.01 -4.11 13.50
N ALA A 50 8.32 -4.15 13.24
CA ALA A 50 9.32 -3.26 13.81
C ALA A 50 9.09 -1.77 13.48
N CYS A 51 8.37 -1.49 12.39
CA CYS A 51 7.98 -0.15 11.97
C CYS A 51 7.00 0.54 12.93
N VAL A 52 6.35 -0.20 13.83
CA VAL A 52 5.42 0.34 14.85
C VAL A 52 6.17 0.90 16.08
N GLY A 53 7.42 0.48 16.30
CA GLY A 53 8.20 0.87 17.48
C GLY A 53 8.89 2.23 17.40
N CYS A 54 9.02 2.81 16.20
CA CYS A 54 9.67 4.11 15.98
C CYS A 54 8.80 4.99 15.06
N PRO A 55 8.17 6.06 15.59
CA PRO A 55 7.19 6.86 14.84
C PRO A 55 7.78 7.55 13.60
N SER A 56 9.09 7.82 13.60
CA SER A 56 9.78 8.42 12.44
C SER A 56 9.91 7.46 11.25
N SER A 57 10.05 6.16 11.50
CA SER A 57 10.18 5.14 10.45
C SER A 57 8.82 4.87 9.77
N ALA A 58 7.73 4.85 10.53
CA ALA A 58 6.38 4.66 10.00
C ALA A 58 5.99 5.76 8.99
N ILE A 59 6.24 7.02 9.33
CA ILE A 59 5.94 8.17 8.46
C ILE A 59 6.77 8.11 7.17
N THR A 60 8.08 7.81 7.29
CA THR A 60 8.97 7.71 6.12
C THR A 60 8.54 6.59 5.18
N LEU A 61 8.15 5.43 5.74
CA LEU A 61 7.69 4.28 4.97
C LEU A 61 6.35 4.57 4.29
N GLN A 62 5.40 5.18 5.00
CA GLN A 62 4.11 5.62 4.45
C GLN A 62 4.31 6.57 3.26
N MET A 63 5.18 7.58 3.39
CA MET A 63 5.51 8.50 2.29
C MET A 63 6.13 7.76 1.09
N GLY A 64 7.01 6.79 1.35
CA GLY A 64 7.61 5.95 0.31
C GLY A 64 6.57 5.11 -0.43
N VAL A 65 5.65 4.48 0.30
CA VAL A 65 4.54 3.70 -0.25
C VAL A 65 3.61 4.59 -1.07
N GLU A 66 3.21 5.75 -0.54
CA GLU A 66 2.38 6.73 -1.25
C GLU A 66 3.01 7.15 -2.57
N ARG A 67 4.30 7.46 -2.57
CA ARG A 67 5.00 7.89 -3.79
C ARG A 67 5.03 6.79 -4.85
N ASN A 68 5.27 5.55 -4.44
CA ASN A 68 5.22 4.39 -5.34
C ASN A 68 3.80 4.18 -5.89
N LEU A 69 2.78 4.21 -5.02
CA LEU A 69 1.39 4.07 -5.42
C LEU A 69 0.97 5.16 -6.40
N LYS A 70 1.28 6.44 -6.13
CA LYS A 70 0.98 7.55 -7.06
C LYS A 70 1.69 7.42 -8.40
N THR A 71 2.90 6.83 -8.41
CA THR A 71 3.67 6.62 -9.65
C THR A 71 3.06 5.53 -10.53
N HIS A 72 2.61 4.42 -9.95
CA HIS A 72 1.99 3.31 -10.68
C HIS A 72 0.48 3.46 -10.88
N VAL A 73 -0.16 4.21 -9.99
CA VAL A 73 -1.60 4.38 -9.85
C VAL A 73 -1.91 5.86 -9.56
N PRO A 74 -1.97 6.71 -10.60
CA PRO A 74 -2.21 8.15 -10.43
C PRO A 74 -3.61 8.50 -9.88
N GLU A 75 -4.53 7.52 -9.84
CA GLU A 75 -5.84 7.65 -9.19
C GLU A 75 -5.75 7.68 -7.65
N VAL A 76 -4.61 7.26 -7.09
CA VAL A 76 -4.38 7.35 -5.64
C VAL A 76 -4.09 8.80 -5.26
N THR A 77 -4.94 9.38 -4.42
CA THR A 77 -4.81 10.76 -3.93
C THR A 77 -3.95 10.83 -2.67
N GLY A 78 -3.92 9.75 -1.88
CA GLY A 78 -3.10 9.64 -0.67
C GLY A 78 -3.08 8.24 -0.07
N VAL A 79 -2.25 8.06 0.94
CA VAL A 79 -2.17 6.81 1.71
C VAL A 79 -2.34 7.09 3.20
N GLU A 80 -3.22 6.35 3.85
CA GLU A 80 -3.45 6.43 5.30
C GLU A 80 -3.08 5.12 5.97
N ALA A 81 -2.23 5.19 7.00
CA ALA A 81 -1.92 4.05 7.84
C ALA A 81 -2.99 3.92 8.93
N VAL A 82 -3.72 2.80 8.93
CA VAL A 82 -4.74 2.47 9.92
C VAL A 82 -4.21 1.41 10.89
N GLY A 83 -3.74 1.84 12.06
CA GLY A 83 -3.12 0.97 13.06
C GLY A 83 -2.67 1.70 14.31
#